data_AF-A0A822ZEG7-F1
#
_entry.id   AF-A0A822ZEG7-F1
#
_cell.length_a   1.000
_cell.length_b   1.000
_cell.length_c   1.000
_cell.angle_alpha   90.00
_cell.angle_beta   90.00
_cell.angle_gamma   90.00
#
_symmetry.space_group_name_H-M   'P 1'
#
loop_
_entity.id
_entity.type
_entity.pdbx_description
1 polymer ?
#
loop_
_entity_poly.entity_id
_entity_poly.type
_entity_poly.pdbx_seq_one_letter_code
_entity_poly.pdbx_strand_id
1 'polypeptide(L)'
;MACASDERRSPFFRTLSTCLVLEEEEGKGEEGKMKISDSKSMEYRLERTFPVYAMGNSNSDMNSISLINNFDPSMTDPIWDEVMAEAKSEAEKEPILSSFLYASILSHNCLERALGFVLANRLQNPTLLATQLMDIFDDVMMHDIGIQRSIRLDLQAFKDRDPACLSYCWALLYLKGYHSLQSYRVAHALWNQGRKVLALALQSRISEVFAVDIHPAAKIGQGILLDHGTGVVIGETAVVGNRVSLMQASEPHPSLLCKF
;
A
#
# COMPACT_ATOMS: atom_id res chain seq x y z
N MET A 1 -31.60 -50.37 51.09
CA MET A 1 -32.42 -49.72 50.05
C MET A 1 -31.56 -49.70 48.79
N ALA A 2 -31.57 -50.68 47.87
CA ALA A 2 -32.66 -51.22 47.01
C ALA A 2 -33.34 -50.08 46.23
N CYS A 3 -33.53 -50.03 44.90
CA CYS A 3 -33.45 -50.93 43.72
C CYS A 3 -33.30 -50.01 42.46
N ALA A 4 -32.59 -50.36 41.36
CA ALA A 4 -33.03 -51.09 40.13
C ALA A 4 -34.45 -50.71 39.63
N SER A 5 -34.76 -50.37 38.37
CA SER A 5 -34.48 -51.02 37.06
C SER A 5 -34.91 -50.06 35.92
N ASP A 6 -34.16 -49.86 34.82
CA ASP A 6 -34.13 -50.60 33.53
C ASP A 6 -35.32 -50.32 32.58
N GLU A 7 -35.04 -49.80 31.35
CA GLU A 7 -35.47 -50.45 30.09
C GLU A 7 -34.91 -49.78 28.80
N ARG A 8 -33.94 -50.48 28.19
CA ARG A 8 -33.85 -50.94 26.79
C ARG A 8 -34.47 -50.11 25.63
N ARG A 9 -33.63 -49.76 24.64
CA ARG A 9 -33.55 -50.45 23.32
C ARG A 9 -32.40 -49.94 22.43
N SER A 10 -31.93 -50.87 21.59
CA SER A 10 -30.67 -50.98 20.85
C SER A 10 -30.55 -50.16 19.54
N PRO A 11 -29.33 -50.07 18.96
CA PRO A 11 -29.00 -49.33 17.74
C PRO A 11 -29.05 -50.21 16.47
N PHE A 12 -29.22 -49.60 15.29
CA PHE A 12 -28.96 -50.31 14.03
C PHE A 12 -28.42 -49.39 12.91
N PHE A 13 -27.17 -49.67 12.54
CA PHE A 13 -26.54 -49.70 11.21
C PHE A 13 -26.42 -48.40 10.40
N ARG A 14 -25.18 -47.88 10.27
CA ARG A 14 -24.10 -48.20 9.29
C ARG A 14 -24.15 -47.15 8.14
N THR A 15 -23.06 -46.63 7.58
CA THR A 15 -21.78 -47.28 7.26
C THR A 15 -20.71 -46.23 6.86
N LEU A 16 -19.46 -46.49 7.29
CA LEU A 16 -18.16 -46.35 6.60
C LEU A 16 -17.62 -44.92 6.32
N SER A 17 -16.52 -44.44 6.91
CA SER A 17 -15.16 -45.03 7.09
C SER A 17 -14.54 -45.38 5.73
N THR A 18 -13.32 -45.00 5.34
CA THR A 18 -12.08 -44.78 6.09
C THR A 18 -11.10 -44.08 5.15
N CYS A 19 -10.17 -43.33 5.73
CA CYS A 19 -8.86 -42.99 5.17
C CYS A 19 -8.05 -44.26 4.83
N LEU A 20 -7.28 -44.28 3.74
CA LEU A 20 -6.12 -45.16 3.48
C LEU A 20 -5.35 -44.51 2.29
N VAL A 21 -4.17 -43.94 2.54
CA VAL A 21 -2.83 -44.52 2.28
C VAL A 21 -2.62 -44.88 0.81
N LEU A 22 -1.59 -44.28 0.19
CA LEU A 22 -0.97 -44.79 -1.02
C LEU A 22 0.49 -45.10 -0.72
N GLU A 23 0.84 -46.34 -1.02
CA GLU A 23 2.13 -47.01 -0.85
C GLU A 23 3.12 -46.62 -1.94
N GLU A 24 4.41 -46.74 -1.61
CA GLU A 24 5.54 -46.78 -2.54
C GLU A 24 5.55 -48.11 -3.30
N GLU A 25 5.93 -48.11 -4.57
CA GLU A 25 6.53 -49.28 -5.24
C GLU A 25 7.74 -48.88 -6.09
N GLU A 26 8.87 -49.55 -5.85
CA GLU A 26 10.04 -49.60 -6.71
C GLU A 26 9.87 -50.69 -7.79
N GLY A 27 10.29 -50.39 -9.03
CA GLY A 27 10.42 -51.37 -10.11
C GLY A 27 11.46 -50.92 -11.15
N LYS A 28 12.47 -51.76 -11.38
CA LYS A 28 13.69 -51.54 -12.18
C LYS A 28 13.48 -51.49 -13.71
N GLY A 29 14.30 -50.68 -14.37
CA GLY A 29 15.04 -51.01 -15.60
C GLY A 29 14.40 -50.63 -16.95
N GLU A 30 14.99 -49.65 -17.66
CA GLU A 30 15.77 -49.84 -18.91
C GLU A 30 16.14 -48.51 -19.58
N GLU A 31 17.28 -48.54 -20.27
CA GLU A 31 17.99 -47.41 -20.87
C GLU A 31 17.25 -46.78 -22.06
N GLY A 32 17.29 -45.46 -22.17
CA GLY A 32 16.82 -44.73 -23.34
C GLY A 32 17.49 -43.36 -23.47
N LYS A 33 18.65 -43.33 -24.12
CA LYS A 33 19.37 -42.12 -24.55
C LYS A 33 18.43 -41.18 -25.32
N MET A 34 18.27 -39.93 -24.87
CA MET A 34 17.82 -38.84 -25.75
C MET A 34 18.90 -37.77 -25.83
N LYS A 35 19.31 -37.51 -27.07
CA LYS A 35 20.41 -36.64 -27.48
C LYS A 35 20.06 -35.16 -27.31
N ILE A 36 21.12 -34.38 -27.07
CA ILE A 36 21.21 -32.93 -27.14
C ILE A 36 21.10 -32.47 -28.61
N SER A 37 20.24 -31.48 -28.87
CA SER A 37 20.26 -30.48 -29.97
C SER A 37 18.90 -29.76 -29.94
N ASP A 38 18.69 -28.47 -30.04
CA ASP A 38 19.53 -27.31 -30.33
C ASP A 38 18.82 -26.10 -29.74
N SER A 39 19.61 -25.11 -29.35
CA SER A 39 19.16 -23.77 -28.97
C SER A 39 18.30 -23.14 -30.07
N LYS A 40 17.09 -22.69 -29.71
CA LYS A 40 16.42 -21.62 -30.46
C LYS A 40 15.73 -20.66 -29.49
N SER A 41 16.21 -19.44 -29.52
CA SER A 41 15.67 -18.23 -28.92
C SER A 41 14.14 -18.18 -29.01
N MET A 42 13.48 -18.17 -27.86
CA MET A 42 12.04 -17.99 -27.75
C MET A 42 11.76 -16.49 -27.84
N GLU A 43 11.49 -16.03 -29.06
CA GLU A 43 11.00 -14.69 -29.36
C GLU A 43 9.55 -14.59 -28.87
N TYR A 44 9.32 -13.89 -27.76
CA TYR A 44 7.98 -13.69 -27.21
C TYR A 44 7.21 -12.68 -28.07
N ARG A 45 6.36 -13.20 -28.95
CA ARG A 45 5.38 -12.46 -29.74
C ARG A 45 4.17 -12.14 -28.85
N LEU A 46 4.17 -10.97 -28.22
CA LEU A 46 3.04 -10.48 -27.45
C LEU A 46 1.93 -10.04 -28.42
N GLU A 47 0.94 -10.91 -28.67
CA GLU A 47 -0.21 -10.56 -29.49
C GLU A 47 -1.00 -9.44 -28.81
N ARG A 48 -1.11 -8.32 -29.54
CA ARG A 48 -1.81 -7.11 -29.17
C ARG A 48 -3.31 -7.37 -29.08
N THR A 49 -3.83 -7.57 -27.88
CA THR A 49 -5.24 -7.24 -27.61
C THR A 49 -5.42 -6.85 -26.15
N PHE A 50 -5.30 -5.57 -25.85
CA PHE A 50 -5.86 -4.99 -24.63
C PHE A 50 -6.82 -3.88 -25.04
N PRO A 51 -8.05 -3.84 -24.48
CA PRO A 51 -9.03 -2.84 -24.86
C PRO A 51 -8.53 -1.46 -24.43
N VAL A 52 -8.39 -0.58 -25.43
CA VAL A 52 -8.15 0.84 -25.29
C VAL A 52 -9.32 1.44 -24.51
N TYR A 53 -9.07 2.01 -23.34
CA TYR A 53 -10.05 2.85 -22.66
C TYR A 53 -10.41 4.01 -23.60
N ALA A 54 -11.68 4.04 -24.01
CA ALA A 54 -12.21 5.04 -24.94
C ALA A 54 -12.07 6.44 -24.33
N MET A 55 -11.44 7.32 -25.10
CA MET A 55 -11.40 8.76 -24.88
C MET A 55 -12.82 9.34 -24.79
N GLY A 56 -13.03 10.23 -23.82
CA GLY A 56 -14.29 10.90 -23.56
C GLY A 56 -14.83 11.68 -24.75
N ASN A 57 -16.16 11.71 -24.86
CA ASN A 57 -16.92 12.41 -25.89
C ASN A 57 -16.57 13.90 -25.97
N SER A 58 -16.32 14.35 -27.20
CA SER A 58 -16.29 15.76 -27.59
C SER A 58 -17.68 16.31 -27.92
N ASN A 59 -17.90 17.57 -27.54
CA ASN A 59 -18.81 18.59 -28.08
C ASN A 59 -20.09 18.91 -27.30
N SER A 60 -20.01 20.00 -26.52
CA SER A 60 -20.95 21.13 -26.64
C SER A 60 -20.31 22.43 -26.12
N ASP A 61 -20.32 23.45 -26.99
CA ASP A 61 -20.25 24.89 -26.72
C ASP A 61 -18.88 25.58 -26.55
N MET A 62 -18.29 25.82 -27.73
CA MET A 62 -17.33 26.87 -28.02
C MET A 62 -18.03 28.25 -27.93
N ASN A 63 -17.98 28.89 -26.74
CA ASN A 63 -18.01 30.36 -26.54
C ASN A 63 -17.99 30.73 -25.05
N SER A 64 -16.82 30.58 -24.42
CA SER A 64 -16.46 31.26 -23.15
C SER A 64 -14.93 31.32 -22.96
N ILE A 65 -14.18 31.42 -24.07
CA ILE A 65 -12.74 31.68 -24.06
C ILE A 65 -12.53 33.19 -23.92
N SER A 66 -12.82 33.74 -22.74
CA SER A 66 -12.41 35.09 -22.36
C SER A 66 -12.41 35.36 -20.85
N LEU A 67 -12.64 34.35 -20.00
CA LEU A 67 -12.60 34.50 -18.53
C LEU A 67 -11.46 33.74 -17.84
N ILE A 68 -10.57 33.09 -18.58
CA ILE A 68 -9.52 32.19 -18.03
C ILE A 68 -8.15 32.90 -17.84
N ASN A 69 -8.11 34.23 -17.77
CA ASN A 69 -6.85 34.97 -17.59
C ASN A 69 -6.60 35.49 -16.17
N ASN A 70 -7.25 34.90 -15.17
CA ASN A 70 -6.87 35.06 -13.77
C ASN A 70 -6.29 33.73 -13.24
N PHE A 71 -5.11 33.37 -13.75
CA PHE A 71 -4.33 32.25 -13.23
C PHE A 71 -3.58 32.71 -11.98
N ASP A 72 -4.05 32.32 -10.80
CA ASP A 72 -3.36 32.54 -9.54
C ASP A 72 -2.22 31.52 -9.40
N PRO A 73 -0.94 31.95 -9.31
CA PRO A 73 0.20 31.05 -9.07
C PRO A 73 0.07 30.21 -7.79
N SER A 74 -0.81 30.59 -6.86
CA SER A 74 -1.06 29.86 -5.61
C SER A 74 -1.84 28.54 -5.78
N MET A 75 -2.45 28.30 -6.95
CA MET A 75 -3.27 27.13 -7.24
C MET A 75 -2.49 25.96 -7.87
N THR A 76 -1.18 26.12 -8.08
CA THR A 76 -0.34 25.08 -8.67
C THR A 76 0.36 24.26 -7.59
N ASP A 77 0.27 22.94 -7.70
CA ASP A 77 0.98 22.01 -6.82
C ASP A 77 2.11 21.35 -7.61
N PRO A 78 3.34 21.90 -7.54
CA PRO A 78 4.43 21.43 -8.38
C PRO A 78 4.81 19.98 -8.10
N ILE A 79 4.62 19.50 -6.87
CA ILE A 79 4.90 18.10 -6.54
C ILE A 79 3.87 17.20 -7.22
N TRP A 80 2.59 17.58 -7.21
CA TRP A 80 1.55 16.81 -7.89
C TRP A 80 1.72 16.80 -9.41
N ASP A 81 2.09 17.95 -10.00
CA ASP A 81 2.36 18.06 -11.43
C ASP A 81 3.52 17.14 -11.86
N GLU A 82 4.60 17.09 -11.07
CA GLU A 82 5.72 16.17 -11.29
C GLU A 82 5.30 14.70 -11.13
N VAL A 83 4.53 14.35 -10.09
CA VAL A 83 4.00 12.99 -9.90
C VAL A 83 3.18 12.55 -11.12
N MET A 84 2.32 13.44 -11.64
CA MET A 84 1.50 13.18 -12.82
C MET A 84 2.35 13.02 -14.09
N ALA A 85 3.37 13.85 -14.28
CA ALA A 85 4.28 13.77 -15.42
C ALA A 85 5.10 12.47 -15.40
N GLU A 86 5.68 12.13 -14.24
CA GLU A 86 6.41 10.88 -14.02
C GLU A 86 5.51 9.67 -14.26
N ALA A 87 4.30 9.63 -13.69
CA ALA A 87 3.36 8.52 -13.87
C ALA A 87 2.94 8.30 -15.33
N LYS A 88 2.73 9.37 -16.10
CA LYS A 88 2.46 9.28 -17.55
C LYS A 88 3.65 8.66 -18.28
N SER A 89 4.86 9.16 -18.01
CA SER A 89 6.08 8.65 -18.63
C SER A 89 6.30 7.17 -18.32
N GLU A 90 6.08 6.73 -17.08
CA GLU A 90 6.23 5.33 -16.68
C GLU A 90 5.15 4.43 -17.30
N ALA A 91 3.91 4.93 -17.43
CA ALA A 91 2.83 4.17 -18.06
C ALA A 91 3.06 3.92 -19.57
N GLU A 92 3.78 4.81 -20.24
CA GLU A 92 4.20 4.65 -21.63
C GLU A 92 5.37 3.67 -21.77
N LYS A 93 6.32 3.71 -20.82
CA LYS A 93 7.50 2.83 -20.83
C LYS A 93 7.17 1.39 -20.45
N GLU A 94 6.23 1.18 -19.53
CA GLU A 94 5.85 -0.13 -19.01
C GLU A 94 4.33 -0.38 -19.17
N PRO A 95 3.88 -0.85 -20.36
CA PRO A 95 2.46 -1.03 -20.65
C PRO A 95 1.72 -1.97 -19.69
N ILE A 96 2.40 -2.96 -19.10
CA ILE A 96 1.78 -3.90 -18.14
C ILE A 96 1.29 -3.16 -16.89
N LEU A 97 1.99 -2.11 -16.47
CA LEU A 97 1.65 -1.31 -15.30
C LEU A 97 0.75 -0.11 -15.64
N SER A 98 0.44 0.12 -16.91
CA SER A 98 -0.33 1.29 -17.36
C SER A 98 -1.67 1.42 -16.65
N SER A 99 -2.45 0.33 -16.55
CA SER A 99 -3.74 0.34 -15.83
C SER A 99 -3.59 0.62 -14.34
N PHE A 100 -2.51 0.12 -13.71
CA PHE A 100 -2.21 0.36 -12.30
C PHE A 100 -1.86 1.83 -12.05
N LEU A 101 -1.01 2.42 -12.89
CA LEU A 101 -0.62 3.84 -12.82
C LEU A 101 -1.81 4.75 -13.10
N TYR A 102 -2.66 4.39 -14.05
CA TYR A 102 -3.88 5.15 -14.33
C TYR A 102 -4.82 5.15 -13.12
N ALA A 103 -5.13 3.97 -12.59
CA ALA A 103 -6.02 3.83 -11.44
C ALA A 103 -5.47 4.45 -10.16
N SER A 104 -4.15 4.47 -9.95
CA SER A 104 -3.53 4.93 -8.71
C SER A 104 -3.19 6.42 -8.71
N ILE A 105 -2.94 7.01 -9.89
CA ILE A 105 -2.45 8.39 -10.02
C ILE A 105 -3.29 9.15 -11.05
N LEU A 106 -3.29 8.71 -12.31
CA LEU A 106 -3.78 9.54 -13.43
C LEU A 106 -5.29 9.80 -13.40
N SER A 107 -6.07 8.96 -12.71
CA SER A 107 -7.52 9.16 -12.54
C SER A 107 -7.89 10.12 -11.40
N HIS A 108 -6.93 10.59 -10.62
CA HIS A 108 -7.17 11.48 -9.48
C HIS A 108 -6.90 12.94 -9.81
N ASN A 109 -7.58 13.84 -9.09
CA ASN A 109 -7.47 15.28 -9.28
C ASN A 109 -6.47 15.96 -8.33
N CYS A 110 -6.04 15.29 -7.27
CA CYS A 110 -5.08 15.80 -6.31
C CYS A 110 -4.27 14.68 -5.66
N LEU A 111 -3.15 15.09 -5.05
CA LEU A 111 -2.18 14.21 -4.39
C LEU A 111 -2.78 13.42 -3.23
N GLU A 112 -3.65 14.04 -2.44
CA GLU A 112 -4.30 13.45 -1.27
C GLU A 112 -5.16 12.24 -1.66
N ARG A 113 -5.95 12.37 -2.73
CA ARG A 113 -6.82 11.29 -3.22
C ARG A 113 -6.04 10.15 -3.84
N ALA A 114 -5.00 10.46 -4.62
CA ALA A 114 -4.10 9.43 -5.15
C ALA A 114 -3.43 8.65 -4.01
N LEU A 115 -2.91 9.36 -3.00
CA LEU A 115 -2.32 8.74 -1.83
C LEU A 115 -3.34 7.91 -1.04
N GLY A 116 -4.53 8.44 -0.78
CA GLY A 116 -5.61 7.73 -0.10
C GLY A 116 -5.96 6.42 -0.81
N PHE A 117 -6.04 6.44 -2.14
CA PHE A 117 -6.30 5.24 -2.94
C PHE A 117 -5.19 4.20 -2.80
N VAL A 118 -3.93 4.64 -2.90
CA VAL A 118 -2.76 3.75 -2.72
C VAL A 118 -2.77 3.13 -1.32
N LEU A 119 -2.94 3.94 -0.27
CA LEU A 119 -2.95 3.47 1.12
C LEU A 119 -4.11 2.52 1.40
N ALA A 120 -5.31 2.83 0.92
CA ALA A 120 -6.49 1.99 1.08
C ALA A 120 -6.28 0.60 0.48
N ASN A 121 -5.74 0.52 -0.74
CA ASN A 121 -5.45 -0.75 -1.41
C ASN A 121 -4.33 -1.54 -0.72
N ARG A 122 -3.36 -0.85 -0.10
CA ARG A 122 -2.25 -1.47 0.64
C ARG A 122 -2.69 -2.01 2.00
N LEU A 123 -3.59 -1.32 2.70
CA LEU A 123 -3.99 -1.64 4.07
C LEU A 123 -5.24 -2.51 4.17
N GLN A 124 -6.00 -2.67 3.09
CA GLN A 124 -7.25 -3.44 3.09
C GLN A 124 -7.08 -4.86 3.64
N ASN A 125 -8.13 -5.35 4.28
CA ASN A 125 -8.28 -6.73 4.71
C ASN A 125 -9.78 -7.08 4.81
N PRO A 126 -10.15 -8.33 5.15
CA PRO A 126 -11.56 -8.71 5.29
C PRO A 126 -12.35 -7.90 6.35
N THR A 127 -11.68 -7.18 7.25
CA THR A 127 -12.31 -6.34 8.30
C THR A 127 -12.42 -4.88 7.90
N LEU A 128 -11.40 -4.34 7.23
CA LEU A 128 -11.28 -2.96 6.76
C LEU A 128 -11.19 -2.99 5.24
N LEU A 129 -12.33 -2.81 4.58
CA LEU A 129 -12.40 -2.84 3.13
C LEU A 129 -11.71 -1.62 2.52
N ALA A 130 -11.17 -1.75 1.32
CA ALA A 130 -10.54 -0.62 0.62
C ALA A 130 -11.47 0.59 0.47
N THR A 131 -12.77 0.38 0.23
CA THR A 131 -13.75 1.47 0.13
C THR A 131 -13.89 2.24 1.45
N GLN A 132 -13.99 1.54 2.57
CA GLN A 132 -14.07 2.15 3.90
C GLN A 132 -12.79 2.89 4.26
N LEU A 133 -11.63 2.30 3.94
CA LEU A 133 -10.34 2.95 4.14
C LEU A 133 -10.22 4.20 3.27
N MET A 134 -10.67 4.14 2.01
CA MET A 134 -10.67 5.30 1.11
C MET A 134 -11.50 6.44 1.68
N ASP A 135 -12.72 6.16 2.18
CA ASP A 135 -13.57 7.19 2.79
C ASP A 135 -12.89 7.82 4.02
N ILE A 136 -12.24 7.01 4.86
CA ILE A 136 -11.49 7.50 6.04
C ILE A 136 -10.29 8.36 5.62
N PHE A 137 -9.51 7.91 4.64
CA PHE A 137 -8.33 8.64 4.17
C PHE A 137 -8.73 9.95 3.49
N ASP A 138 -9.71 9.94 2.59
CA ASP A 138 -10.19 11.14 1.90
C ASP A 138 -10.74 12.16 2.90
N ASP A 139 -11.60 11.74 3.83
CA ASP A 139 -12.17 12.64 4.86
C ASP A 139 -11.07 13.32 5.69
N VAL A 140 -10.08 12.57 6.18
CA VAL A 140 -9.03 13.15 7.02
C VAL A 140 -8.04 13.99 6.22
N MET A 141 -7.54 13.48 5.09
CA MET A 141 -6.50 14.16 4.30
C MET A 141 -7.04 15.41 3.60
N MET A 142 -8.29 15.42 3.15
CA MET A 142 -8.88 16.58 2.46
C MET A 142 -9.24 17.72 3.42
N HIS A 143 -9.48 17.44 4.71
CA HIS A 143 -9.92 18.46 5.67
C HIS A 143 -8.82 18.92 6.66
N ASP A 144 -7.62 18.34 6.60
CA ASP A 144 -6.49 18.73 7.46
C ASP A 144 -5.31 19.31 6.65
N ILE A 145 -5.19 20.64 6.66
CA ILE A 145 -4.11 21.39 5.98
C ILE A 145 -2.72 20.99 6.51
N GLY A 146 -2.61 20.64 7.79
CA GLY A 146 -1.37 20.17 8.39
C GLY A 146 -0.92 18.84 7.79
N ILE A 147 -1.85 17.91 7.58
CA ILE A 147 -1.59 16.64 6.91
C ILE A 147 -1.24 16.87 5.43
N GLN A 148 -1.99 17.70 4.71
CA GLN A 148 -1.71 18.05 3.30
C GLN A 148 -0.29 18.61 3.12
N ARG A 149 0.14 19.48 4.02
CA ARG A 149 1.52 20.00 4.03
C ARG A 149 2.54 18.89 4.33
N SER A 150 2.23 18.02 5.28
CA SER A 150 3.12 16.92 5.67
C SER A 150 3.35 15.94 4.52
N ILE A 151 2.30 15.55 3.80
CA ILE A 151 2.36 14.69 2.60
C ILE A 151 3.44 15.19 1.63
N ARG A 152 3.38 16.48 1.29
CA ARG A 152 4.31 17.12 0.36
C ARG A 152 5.73 17.22 0.92
N LEU A 153 5.87 17.67 2.17
CA LEU A 153 7.19 17.81 2.80
C LEU A 153 7.88 16.46 3.00
N ASP A 154 7.12 15.42 3.33
CA ASP A 154 7.63 14.06 3.50
C ASP A 154 8.06 13.49 2.14
N LEU A 155 7.27 13.66 1.06
CA LEU A 155 7.70 13.31 -0.30
C LEU A 155 8.99 14.00 -0.72
N GLN A 156 9.07 15.32 -0.49
CA GLN A 156 10.28 16.10 -0.74
C GLN A 156 11.48 15.54 0.05
N ALA A 157 11.26 15.18 1.31
CA ALA A 157 12.28 14.59 2.15
C ALA A 157 12.82 13.25 1.62
N PHE A 158 11.98 12.42 1.00
CA PHE A 158 12.42 11.20 0.31
C PHE A 158 13.23 11.55 -0.93
N LYS A 159 12.69 12.41 -1.81
CA LYS A 159 13.36 12.84 -3.04
C LYS A 159 14.74 13.47 -2.80
N ASP A 160 14.88 14.26 -1.73
CA ASP A 160 16.10 15.01 -1.45
C ASP A 160 17.17 14.20 -0.72
N ARG A 161 16.78 13.22 0.10
CA ARG A 161 17.67 12.61 1.08
C ARG A 161 17.82 11.10 0.95
N ASP A 162 16.93 10.42 0.25
CA ASP A 162 17.07 9.01 -0.09
C ASP A 162 17.74 8.90 -1.47
N PRO A 163 19.01 8.43 -1.55
CA PRO A 163 19.71 8.29 -2.83
C PRO A 163 19.07 7.27 -3.77
N ALA A 164 18.22 6.36 -3.26
CA ALA A 164 17.48 5.40 -4.06
C ALA A 164 16.14 5.95 -4.59
N CYS A 165 15.67 7.09 -4.04
CA CYS A 165 14.42 7.70 -4.45
C CYS A 165 14.61 8.61 -5.67
N LEU A 166 14.46 8.03 -6.86
CA LEU A 166 14.67 8.75 -8.12
C LEU A 166 13.46 9.57 -8.59
N SER A 167 12.27 9.41 -7.99
CA SER A 167 11.02 10.01 -8.47
C SER A 167 10.01 10.17 -7.34
N TYR A 168 9.18 11.22 -7.40
CA TYR A 168 8.07 11.41 -6.45
C TYR A 168 6.98 10.35 -6.62
N CYS A 169 6.65 9.99 -7.86
CA CYS A 169 5.73 8.92 -8.21
C CYS A 169 6.15 7.59 -7.56
N TRP A 170 7.45 7.26 -7.58
CA TRP A 170 7.95 6.05 -6.93
C TRP A 170 7.82 6.10 -5.40
N ALA A 171 8.11 7.27 -4.79
CA ALA A 171 7.90 7.46 -3.36
C ALA A 171 6.43 7.24 -2.96
N LEU A 172 5.50 7.83 -3.73
CA LEU A 172 4.07 7.70 -3.52
C LEU A 172 3.57 6.27 -3.70
N LEU A 173 4.08 5.51 -4.67
CA LEU A 173 3.57 4.17 -4.99
C LEU A 173 4.20 3.05 -4.17
N TYR A 174 5.48 3.15 -3.80
CA TYR A 174 6.25 1.98 -3.37
C TYR A 174 6.91 2.10 -2.00
N LEU A 175 7.21 3.30 -1.51
CA LEU A 175 8.01 3.45 -0.30
C LEU A 175 7.16 3.24 0.96
N LYS A 176 7.31 2.06 1.57
CA LYS A 176 6.54 1.68 2.76
C LYS A 176 6.76 2.60 3.97
N GLY A 177 7.96 3.19 4.10
CA GLY A 177 8.25 4.16 5.16
C GLY A 177 7.47 5.48 4.98
N TYR A 178 7.27 5.90 3.73
CA TYR A 178 6.39 7.02 3.42
C TYR A 178 4.93 6.63 3.70
N HIS A 179 4.48 5.46 3.23
CA HIS A 179 3.11 4.98 3.44
C HIS A 179 2.73 4.86 4.92
N SER A 180 3.61 4.29 5.73
CA SER A 180 3.37 4.10 7.16
C SER A 180 3.25 5.44 7.88
N LEU A 181 4.08 6.42 7.52
CA LEU A 181 4.03 7.76 8.10
C LEU A 181 2.71 8.47 7.77
N GLN A 182 2.27 8.46 6.50
CA GLN A 182 1.01 9.13 6.14
C GLN A 182 -0.20 8.43 6.75
N SER A 183 -0.17 7.10 6.84
CA SER A 183 -1.22 6.32 7.48
C SER A 183 -1.27 6.56 9.00
N TYR A 184 -0.12 6.70 9.64
CA TYR A 184 -0.03 7.11 11.04
C TYR A 184 -0.63 8.51 11.26
N ARG A 185 -0.41 9.48 10.36
CA ARG A 185 -1.01 10.82 10.52
C ARG A 185 -2.54 10.77 10.53
N VAL A 186 -3.13 9.91 9.71
CA VAL A 186 -4.58 9.66 9.75
C VAL A 186 -4.99 8.98 11.05
N ALA A 187 -4.26 7.95 11.50
CA ALA A 187 -4.50 7.33 12.81
C ALA A 187 -4.41 8.35 13.96
N HIS A 188 -3.44 9.26 13.92
CA HIS A 188 -3.25 10.34 14.90
C HIS A 188 -4.42 11.32 14.91
N ALA A 189 -4.89 11.75 13.74
CA ALA A 189 -6.08 12.59 13.63
C ALA A 189 -7.31 11.90 14.22
N LEU A 190 -7.56 10.64 13.86
CA LEU A 190 -8.66 9.83 14.40
C LEU A 190 -8.56 9.67 15.93
N TRP A 191 -7.35 9.47 16.45
CA TRP A 191 -7.11 9.38 17.89
C TRP A 191 -7.51 10.67 18.61
N ASN A 192 -7.11 11.83 18.07
CA ASN A 192 -7.42 13.13 18.64
C ASN A 192 -8.91 13.50 18.53
N GLN A 193 -9.62 12.94 17.54
CA GLN A 193 -11.08 13.03 17.43
C GLN A 193 -11.82 12.08 18.40
N GLY A 194 -11.11 11.30 19.21
CA GLY A 194 -11.71 10.33 20.15
C GLY A 194 -12.05 8.97 19.53
N ARG A 195 -11.81 8.76 18.22
CA ARG A 195 -12.03 7.48 17.52
C ARG A 195 -10.89 6.49 17.79
N LYS A 196 -10.54 6.30 19.06
CA LYS A 196 -9.35 5.55 19.51
C LYS A 196 -9.30 4.11 19.03
N VAL A 197 -10.43 3.40 19.03
CA VAL A 197 -10.50 2.00 18.57
C VAL A 197 -10.11 1.89 17.10
N LEU A 198 -10.60 2.80 16.25
CA LEU A 198 -10.25 2.81 14.83
C LEU A 198 -8.79 3.20 14.63
N ALA A 199 -8.28 4.17 15.38
CA ALA A 199 -6.87 4.56 15.33
C ALA A 199 -5.93 3.39 15.70
N LEU A 200 -6.27 2.60 16.74
CA LEU A 200 -5.50 1.41 17.12
C LEU A 200 -5.64 0.27 16.10
N ALA A 201 -6.82 0.08 15.53
CA ALA A 201 -7.01 -0.88 14.44
C ALA A 201 -6.14 -0.52 13.23
N LEU A 202 -6.07 0.77 12.89
CA LEU A 202 -5.23 1.27 11.81
C LEU A 202 -3.74 1.12 12.16
N GLN A 203 -3.31 1.47 13.37
CA GLN A 203 -1.94 1.21 13.86
C GLN A 203 -1.55 -0.26 13.70
N SER A 204 -2.42 -1.19 14.16
CA SER A 204 -2.17 -2.62 14.03
C SER A 204 -1.99 -3.02 12.57
N ARG A 205 -2.80 -2.47 11.66
CA ARG A 205 -2.68 -2.75 10.23
C ARG A 205 -1.42 -2.17 9.61
N ILE A 206 -1.03 -0.95 9.99
CA ILE A 206 0.23 -0.31 9.56
C ILE A 206 1.42 -1.18 9.98
N SER A 207 1.42 -1.65 11.23
CA SER A 207 2.47 -2.53 11.76
C SER A 207 2.55 -3.83 10.97
N GLU A 208 1.42 -4.48 10.70
CA GLU A 208 1.39 -5.74 9.94
C GLU A 208 1.87 -5.59 8.48
N VAL A 209 1.43 -4.54 7.77
CA VAL A 209 1.70 -4.39 6.33
C VAL A 209 3.06 -3.74 6.06
N PHE A 210 3.47 -2.77 6.89
CA PHE A 210 4.69 -1.99 6.65
C PHE A 210 5.83 -2.33 7.61
N ALA A 211 5.57 -3.15 8.64
CA ALA A 211 6.52 -3.46 9.72
C ALA A 211 6.98 -2.20 10.47
N VAL A 212 6.08 -1.23 10.63
CA VAL A 212 6.29 0.05 11.33
C VAL A 212 5.20 0.20 12.38
N ASP A 213 5.56 0.28 13.65
CA ASP A 213 4.63 0.43 14.75
C ASP A 213 4.75 1.82 15.39
N ILE A 214 3.82 2.71 15.07
CA ILE A 214 3.78 4.07 15.61
C ILE A 214 2.46 4.22 16.37
N HIS A 215 2.56 4.41 17.68
CA HIS A 215 1.37 4.62 18.50
C HIS A 215 0.63 5.91 18.06
N PRO A 216 -0.70 5.89 17.86
CA PRO A 216 -1.44 7.04 17.36
C PRO A 216 -1.30 8.30 18.20
N ALA A 217 -1.06 8.21 19.51
CA ALA A 217 -0.85 9.39 20.36
C ALA A 217 0.56 10.02 20.28
N ALA A 218 1.52 9.34 19.64
CA ALA A 218 2.85 9.91 19.41
C ALA A 218 2.72 11.24 18.66
N LYS A 219 3.75 12.10 18.73
CA LYS A 219 3.77 13.38 18.02
C LYS A 219 4.93 13.41 17.03
N ILE A 220 4.65 13.41 15.74
CA ILE A 220 5.68 13.42 14.69
C ILE A 220 5.55 14.68 13.83
N GLY A 221 6.65 15.40 13.69
CA GLY A 221 6.77 16.58 12.83
C GLY A 221 6.64 16.28 11.34
N GLN A 222 7.05 17.23 10.50
CA GLN A 222 6.94 17.18 9.04
C GLN A 222 8.30 17.12 8.35
N GLY A 223 8.34 16.65 7.12
CA GLY A 223 9.57 16.45 6.36
C GLY A 223 10.37 15.27 6.88
N ILE A 224 9.70 14.20 7.29
CA ILE A 224 10.35 13.02 7.87
C ILE A 224 10.75 12.07 6.75
N LEU A 225 11.98 11.55 6.84
CA LEU A 225 12.42 10.41 6.04
C LEU A 225 12.42 9.19 6.94
N LEU A 226 11.62 8.18 6.58
CA LEU A 226 11.66 6.86 7.21
C LEU A 226 12.23 5.87 6.21
N ASP A 227 13.55 5.71 6.24
CA ASP A 227 14.26 4.86 5.29
C ASP A 227 14.05 3.39 5.63
N HIS A 228 13.56 2.64 4.65
CA HIS A 228 13.00 1.29 4.74
C HIS A 228 11.86 1.10 5.75
N GLY A 229 12.00 1.54 6.99
CA GLY A 229 10.98 1.54 8.05
C GLY A 229 10.80 0.22 8.80
N THR A 230 11.40 -0.89 8.37
CA THR A 230 11.17 -2.19 9.02
C THR A 230 11.68 -2.20 10.46
N GLY A 231 10.83 -2.63 11.39
CA GLY A 231 11.18 -2.76 12.81
C GLY A 231 11.21 -1.44 13.58
N VAL A 232 10.74 -0.34 12.98
CA VAL A 232 10.63 0.94 13.68
C VAL A 232 9.46 0.90 14.65
N VAL A 233 9.72 1.22 15.92
CA VAL A 233 8.73 1.30 16.99
C VAL A 233 8.79 2.68 17.65
N ILE A 234 7.67 3.41 17.65
CA ILE A 234 7.53 4.73 18.26
C ILE A 234 6.37 4.69 19.27
N GLY A 235 6.71 4.83 20.55
CA GLY A 235 5.77 4.69 21.66
C GLY A 235 4.82 5.88 21.84
N GLU A 236 3.80 5.69 22.69
CA GLU A 236 2.69 6.62 22.93
C GLU A 236 3.11 8.06 23.24
N THR A 237 4.16 8.24 24.03
CA THR A 237 4.61 9.55 24.53
C THR A 237 5.75 10.16 23.72
N ALA A 238 6.18 9.49 22.64
CA ALA A 238 7.32 9.92 21.85
C ALA A 238 7.01 11.22 21.08
N VAL A 239 8.04 12.07 20.96
CA VAL A 239 8.00 13.30 20.18
C VAL A 239 9.16 13.31 19.20
N VAL A 240 8.85 13.34 17.91
CA VAL A 240 9.80 13.46 16.80
C VAL A 240 9.65 14.83 16.17
N GLY A 241 10.76 15.58 16.07
CA GLY A 241 10.78 16.92 15.49
C GLY A 241 10.56 16.94 13.97
N ASN A 242 10.68 18.12 13.37
CA ASN A 242 10.62 18.28 11.92
C ASN A 242 11.95 17.88 11.28
N ARG A 243 11.91 17.46 10.01
CA ARG A 243 13.09 17.18 9.18
C ARG A 243 14.00 16.06 9.71
N VAL A 244 13.48 15.17 10.56
CA VAL A 244 14.24 14.02 11.07
C VAL A 244 14.33 12.92 10.02
N SER A 245 15.45 12.20 10.00
CA SER A 245 15.65 10.98 9.22
C SER A 245 15.82 9.79 10.17
N LEU A 246 14.95 8.79 10.04
CA LEU A 246 15.00 7.54 10.78
C LEU A 246 15.46 6.44 9.82
N MET A 247 16.57 5.79 10.15
CA MET A 247 17.16 4.73 9.31
C MET A 247 17.08 3.39 10.01
N GLN A 248 16.97 2.31 9.24
CA GLN A 248 17.02 0.97 9.79
C GLN A 248 18.47 0.63 10.22
N ALA A 249 18.64 0.14 11.45
CA ALA A 249 19.93 -0.34 11.91
C ALA A 249 20.29 -1.63 11.17
N SER A 250 21.34 -1.58 10.36
CA SER A 250 21.90 -2.76 9.66
C SER A 250 22.88 -3.58 10.53
N GLU A 251 23.07 -3.26 11.81
CA GLU A 251 23.87 -4.09 12.74
C GLU A 251 23.34 -4.08 14.19
N PRO A 252 23.52 -5.17 14.96
CA PRO A 252 23.14 -5.27 16.35
C PRO A 252 24.21 -4.62 17.24
N HIS A 253 24.43 -3.32 17.10
CA HIS A 253 25.25 -2.57 18.06
C HIS A 253 24.32 -1.80 19.01
N PRO A 254 24.48 -1.89 20.35
CA PRO A 254 23.50 -1.39 21.35
C PRO A 254 23.40 0.14 21.47
N SER A 255 23.71 0.87 20.42
CA SER A 255 23.68 2.32 20.36
C SER A 255 23.04 2.75 19.03
N LEU A 256 21.71 2.61 18.96
CA LEU A 256 20.89 3.15 17.88
C LEU A 256 21.03 4.68 17.87
N LEU A 257 21.84 5.17 16.95
CA LEU A 257 21.93 6.57 16.56
C LEU A 257 20.62 6.97 15.86
N CYS A 258 19.76 7.73 16.54
CA CYS A 258 19.04 8.80 15.85
C CYS A 258 20.12 9.77 15.33
N LYS A 259 20.35 9.84 14.02
CA LYS A 259 21.01 11.02 13.46
C LYS A 259 19.99 12.16 13.48
N PHE A 260 20.12 13.03 14.48
CA PHE A 260 19.43 14.31 14.54
C PHE A 260 19.99 15.27 13.49
#